data_AF-A0A849TWE2-F1
#
_entry.id   AF-A0A849TWE2-F1
#
_cell.length_a   1.000
_cell.length_b   1.000
_cell.length_c   1.000
_cell.angle_alpha   90.00
_cell.angle_beta   90.00
_cell.angle_gamma   90.00
#
_symmetry.space_group_name_H-M   'P 1'
#
loop_
_entity.id
_entity.type
_entity.pdbx_description
1 polymer ?
#
loop_
_entity_poly.entity_id
_entity_poly.type
_entity_poly.pdbx_seq_one_letter_code
_entity_poly.pdbx_strand_id
1 'polypeptide(L)'
;MEEVDIAAATDRLMRFLKVPGITGEELLIGKDIVAALKQVGVPSRSIRFDDAHTRIELPTQTGNLLVDLPGRGALKDAERVLFMTHMDT
;
A
#
# COMPACT_ATOMS: atom_id res chain seq x y z
N MET A 1 -15.83 17.20 -7.70
CA MET A 1 -14.58 16.42 -7.64
C MET A 1 -13.91 16.86 -6.37
N GLU A 2 -13.72 15.97 -5.39
CA GLU A 2 -12.94 16.34 -4.22
C GLU A 2 -11.49 16.54 -4.67
N GLU A 3 -10.94 17.70 -4.34
CA GLU A 3 -9.57 18.05 -4.67
C GLU A 3 -8.62 17.33 -3.72
N VAL A 4 -7.50 16.83 -4.24
CA VAL A 4 -6.49 16.17 -3.42
C VAL A 4 -5.77 17.20 -2.56
N ASP A 5 -5.67 16.95 -1.26
CA ASP A 5 -4.83 17.75 -0.37
C ASP A 5 -3.34 17.51 -0.69
N ILE A 6 -2.78 18.42 -1.50
CA ILE A 6 -1.40 18.36 -1.98
C ILE A 6 -0.40 18.45 -0.83
N ALA A 7 -0.65 19.29 0.17
CA ALA A 7 0.26 19.46 1.31
C ALA A 7 0.36 18.15 2.10
N ALA A 8 -0.78 17.55 2.43
CA ALA A 8 -0.80 16.25 3.10
C ALA A 8 -0.18 15.13 2.25
N ALA A 9 -0.33 15.17 0.92
CA ALA A 9 0.32 14.22 0.02
C ALA A 9 1.86 14.38 0.03
N THR A 10 2.36 15.61 -0.05
CA THR A 10 3.80 15.90 0.04
C THR A 10 4.37 15.49 1.40
N ASP A 11 3.68 15.73 2.50
CA ASP A 11 4.15 15.32 3.83
C ASP A 11 4.28 13.79 3.96
N ARG A 12 3.32 13.03 3.40
CA ARG A 12 3.40 11.57 3.36
C ARG A 12 4.57 11.09 2.50
N LEU A 13 4.80 11.72 1.34
CA LEU A 13 5.96 11.43 0.50
C LEU A 13 7.27 11.67 1.28
N MET A 14 7.41 12.84 1.91
CA MET A 14 8.61 13.18 2.68
C MET A 14 8.82 12.26 3.90
N ARG A 15 7.75 11.69 4.47
CA ARG A 15 7.84 10.63 5.48
C ARG A 15 8.40 9.34 4.88
N PHE A 16 7.84 8.87 3.77
CA PHE A 16 8.24 7.61 3.15
C PHE A 16 9.65 7.63 2.58
N LEU A 17 10.10 8.76 2.03
CA LEU A 17 11.48 8.95 1.55
C LEU A 17 12.55 8.83 2.65
N LYS A 18 12.17 8.87 3.93
CA LYS A 18 13.10 8.64 5.06
C LYS A 18 13.32 7.15 5.33
N VAL A 19 12.51 6.27 4.77
CA VAL A 19 12.69 4.82 4.88
C VAL A 19 13.75 4.39 3.87
N PRO A 20 14.78 3.62 4.26
CA PRO A 20 15.76 3.11 3.31
C PRO A 20 15.10 2.29 2.19
N GLY A 21 15.36 2.66 0.93
CA GLY A 21 14.85 1.98 -0.27
C GLY A 21 15.89 1.06 -0.90
N ILE A 22 16.34 0.03 -0.17
CA ILE A 22 17.27 -0.97 -0.72
C ILE A 22 16.44 -1.97 -1.52
N THR A 23 16.81 -2.21 -2.78
CA THR A 23 16.15 -3.19 -3.66
C THR A 23 16.15 -4.57 -2.99
N GLY A 24 14.96 -5.16 -2.85
CA GLY A 24 14.69 -6.42 -2.19
C GLY A 24 14.46 -6.32 -0.68
N GLU A 25 14.56 -5.13 -0.08
CA GLU A 25 14.35 -4.89 1.36
C GLU A 25 13.14 -3.99 1.68
N GLU A 26 12.05 -4.15 0.91
CA GLU A 26 10.89 -3.27 0.97
C GLU A 26 9.99 -3.49 2.21
N LEU A 27 10.33 -4.41 3.11
CA LEU A 27 9.50 -4.73 4.27
C LEU A 27 9.31 -3.53 5.20
N LEU A 28 10.33 -2.67 5.33
CA LEU A 28 10.24 -1.48 6.18
C LEU A 28 9.24 -0.46 5.63
N ILE A 29 9.33 -0.14 4.33
CA ILE A 29 8.40 0.81 3.70
C ILE A 29 6.99 0.24 3.65
N GLY A 30 6.85 -1.06 3.37
CA GLY A 30 5.56 -1.75 3.43
C GLY A 30 4.89 -1.62 4.81
N LYS A 31 5.65 -1.78 5.90
CA LYS A 31 5.13 -1.58 7.27
C LYS A 31 4.72 -0.14 7.55
N ASP A 32 5.45 0.85 7.05
CA ASP A 32 5.09 2.26 7.24
C ASP A 32 3.83 2.65 6.47
N ILE A 33 3.65 2.13 5.25
CA ILE A 33 2.42 2.30 4.47
C ILE A 33 1.23 1.64 5.18
N VAL A 34 1.40 0.41 5.70
CA VAL A 34 0.37 -0.26 6.52
C VAL A 34 -0.03 0.61 7.72
N ALA A 35 0.93 1.23 8.39
CA ALA A 35 0.66 2.13 9.52
C ALA A 35 -0.10 3.39 9.07
N ALA A 36 0.29 4.01 7.95
CA ALA A 36 -0.39 5.17 7.39
C ALA A 36 -1.85 4.86 6.98
N LEU A 37 -2.10 3.70 6.36
CA LEU A 37 -3.45 3.24 6.01
C LEU A 37 -4.33 3.03 7.25
N LYS A 38 -3.77 2.43 8.30
CA LYS A 38 -4.48 2.25 9.58
C LYS A 38 -4.81 3.57 10.26
N GLN A 39 -3.90 4.56 10.20
CA GLN A 39 -4.10 5.90 10.76
C GLN A 39 -5.32 6.60 10.14
N VAL A 40 -5.63 6.34 8.86
CA VAL A 40 -6.80 6.90 8.16
C VAL A 40 -8.03 5.97 8.18
N GLY A 41 -7.99 4.89 8.99
CA GLY A 41 -9.15 4.05 9.27
C GLY A 41 -9.31 2.80 8.40
N VAL A 42 -8.32 2.45 7.58
CA VAL A 42 -8.34 1.17 6.84
C VAL A 42 -8.21 0.01 7.85
N PRO A 43 -9.15 -0.95 7.88
CA PRO A 43 -9.11 -2.03 8.85
C PRO A 43 -7.98 -3.01 8.54
N SER A 44 -7.29 -3.50 9.56
CA SER A 44 -6.16 -4.44 9.39
C SER A 44 -6.50 -5.68 8.54
N ARG A 45 -7.74 -6.19 8.64
CA ARG A 45 -8.19 -7.36 7.87
C ARG A 45 -8.24 -7.11 6.35
N SER A 46 -8.29 -5.85 5.92
CA SER A 46 -8.30 -5.47 4.51
C SER A 46 -6.89 -5.35 3.93
N ILE A 47 -5.84 -5.44 4.75
CA ILE A 47 -4.46 -5.20 4.35
C ILE A 47 -3.68 -6.51 4.46
N ARG A 48 -2.99 -6.90 3.39
CA ARG A 48 -2.10 -8.08 3.41
C ARG A 48 -0.92 -7.89 2.47
N PHE A 49 0.15 -8.64 2.72
CA PHE A 49 1.18 -8.89 1.73
C PHE A 49 0.87 -10.19 0.99
N ASP A 50 1.14 -10.23 -0.31
CA ASP A 50 1.13 -11.47 -1.06
C ASP A 50 2.47 -12.24 -0.94
N ASP A 51 2.53 -13.38 -1.59
CA ASP A 51 3.66 -14.31 -1.62
C ASP A 51 4.54 -14.16 -2.87
N ALA A 52 4.48 -13.03 -3.59
CA ALA A 52 5.24 -12.84 -4.83
C ALA A 52 6.75 -13.05 -4.66
N HIS A 53 7.31 -12.60 -3.54
CA HIS A 53 8.72 -12.80 -3.16
C HIS A 53 9.16 -14.27 -3.10
N THR A 54 8.23 -15.21 -2.94
CA THR A 54 8.53 -16.66 -2.90
C THR A 54 8.55 -17.30 -4.29
N ARG A 55 8.12 -16.58 -5.34
CA ARG A 55 7.92 -17.09 -6.69
C ARG A 55 8.88 -16.51 -7.72
N ILE A 56 9.75 -15.58 -7.33
CA ILE A 56 10.73 -14.91 -8.18
C ILE A 56 12.16 -15.39 -7.86
N GLU A 57 13.06 -15.29 -8.82
CA GLU A 57 14.46 -15.74 -8.66
C GLU A 57 15.28 -14.85 -7.74
N LEU A 58 14.91 -13.56 -7.64
CA LEU A 58 15.58 -12.59 -6.78
C LEU A 58 15.00 -12.68 -5.35
N PRO A 59 15.80 -12.97 -4.31
CA PRO A 59 15.29 -12.99 -2.95
C PRO A 59 14.91 -11.57 -2.50
N THR A 60 13.62 -11.37 -2.20
CA THR A 60 13.11 -10.14 -1.59
C THR A 60 12.45 -10.43 -0.24
N GLN A 61 12.39 -9.45 0.65
CA GLN A 61 11.87 -9.61 2.02
C GLN A 61 10.34 -9.70 2.08
N THR A 62 9.62 -9.21 1.06
CA THR A 62 8.16 -9.13 1.06
C THR A 62 7.60 -9.12 -0.36
N GLY A 63 6.33 -9.55 -0.50
CA GLY A 63 5.56 -9.40 -1.72
C GLY A 63 4.85 -8.04 -1.81
N ASN A 64 3.87 -7.96 -2.71
CA ASN A 64 3.09 -6.74 -2.92
C ASN A 64 2.18 -6.45 -1.72
N LEU A 65 2.01 -5.17 -1.40
CA LEU A 65 1.04 -4.71 -0.42
C LEU A 65 -0.33 -4.54 -1.09
N LEU A 66 -1.32 -5.32 -0.65
CA LEU A 66 -2.67 -5.32 -1.20
C LEU A 66 -3.68 -4.81 -0.18
N VAL A 67 -4.61 -3.95 -0.63
CA VAL A 67 -5.69 -3.38 0.20
C VAL A 67 -7.04 -3.62 -0.45
N ASP A 68 -7.87 -4.47 0.16
CA ASP A 68 -9.23 -4.75 -0.31
C ASP A 68 -10.25 -3.87 0.43
N LEU A 69 -10.80 -2.88 -0.28
CA LEU A 69 -11.86 -2.01 0.22
C LEU A 69 -13.22 -2.51 -0.31
N PRO A 70 -14.04 -3.19 0.53
CA PRO A 70 -15.32 -3.72 0.06
C PRO A 70 -16.29 -2.57 -0.25
N GLY A 71 -16.96 -2.67 -1.39
CA GLY A 71 -18.08 -1.78 -1.72
C GLY A 71 -19.20 -1.88 -0.67
N ARG A 72 -19.91 -0.77 -0.45
CA ARG A 72 -21.03 -0.70 0.50
C ARG A 72 -22.36 -0.50 -0.24
N GLY A 73 -23.45 -0.99 0.34
CA GLY A 73 -24.79 -0.79 -0.22
C GLY A 73 -24.91 -1.33 -1.65
N ALA A 74 -25.31 -0.47 -2.58
CA ALA A 74 -25.41 -0.80 -4.01
C ALA A 74 -24.07 -1.23 -4.65
N LEU A 75 -22.94 -0.87 -4.04
CA LEU A 75 -21.60 -1.21 -4.55
C LEU A 75 -21.08 -2.57 -4.07
N LYS A 76 -21.84 -3.32 -3.25
CA LYS A 76 -21.35 -4.58 -2.65
C LYS A 76 -20.96 -5.64 -3.69
N ASP A 77 -21.65 -5.66 -4.82
CA ASP A 77 -21.46 -6.61 -5.94
C ASP A 77 -21.02 -5.91 -7.23
N ALA A 78 -20.56 -4.65 -7.14
CA ALA A 78 -20.08 -3.92 -8.30
C ALA A 78 -18.74 -4.49 -8.82
N GLU A 79 -18.42 -4.20 -10.08
CA GLU A 79 -17.12 -4.56 -10.64
C GLU A 79 -15.97 -3.95 -9.83
N ARG A 80 -14.88 -4.72 -9.70
CA ARG A 80 -13.69 -4.29 -8.96
C ARG A 80 -12.93 -3.24 -9.75
N VAL A 81 -12.55 -2.16 -9.07
CA VAL A 81 -11.65 -1.14 -9.60
C VAL A 81 -10.28 -1.30 -8.95
N LEU A 82 -9.22 -1.25 -9.76
CA LEU A 82 -7.84 -1.32 -9.29
C LEU A 82 -7.21 0.08 -9.36
N PHE A 83 -6.65 0.52 -8.24
CA PHE A 83 -5.78 1.69 -8.15
C PHE A 83 -4.46 1.24 -7.51
N MET A 84 -3.34 1.51 -8.19
CA MET A 84 -2.04 0.99 -7.77
C MET A 84 -0.89 1.91 -8.17
N THR A 85 0.22 1.78 -7.45
CA THR A 85 1.53 2.35 -7.76
C THR A 85 2.61 1.35 -7.34
N HIS A 86 3.81 1.50 -7.87
CA HIS A 86 4.98 0.79 -7.36
C HIS A 86 5.43 1.39 -6.01
N MET A 87 6.04 0.57 -5.15
CA MET A 87 6.48 0.94 -3.79
C MET A 87 8.01 1.04 -3.69
N ASP A 88 8.70 0.23 -4.49
CA ASP A 88 10.14 0.16 -4.67
C ASP A 88 10.70 1.39 -5.41
N THR A 89 12.01 1.62 -5.27
CA THR A 89 12.75 2.76 -5.85
C THR A 89 13.96 2.29 -6.63
#